data_AF-A0A3L6N7B7-F1
#
_entry.id   AF-A0A3L6N7B7-F1
#
_cell.length_a   1.000
_cell.length_b   1.000
_cell.length_c   1.000
_cell.angle_alpha   90.00
_cell.angle_beta   90.00
_cell.angle_gamma   90.00
#
_symmetry.space_group_name_H-M   'P 1'
#
loop_
_entity.id
_entity.type
_entity.pdbx_description
1 polymer ?
#
loop_
_entity_poly.entity_id
_entity_poly.type
_entity_poly.pdbx_seq_one_letter_code
_entity_poly.pdbx_strand_id
1 'polypeptide(L)'
;MSQPILSLAPDENKSKAVANLLPCRIHHDGPIDPASTFWTPTTTDDGTKLAYFRGRKLQGKVVKIPEQCRGVVVERAPEKDPKSANEDVLEDLDADQEPEQIGSMKITAEFDEMVVWGHETVADASADPYVRSMGEWLQMADRIHSYSPLADTTQK
;
A
#
# COMPACT_ATOMS: atom_id res chain seq x y z
N MET A 1 6.53 -3.84 25.69
CA MET A 1 6.26 -3.11 24.43
C MET A 1 7.28 -3.61 23.42
N SER A 2 6.84 -4.31 22.37
CA SER A 2 7.72 -4.81 21.31
C SER A 2 8.30 -3.63 20.53
N GLN A 3 9.61 -3.65 20.25
CA GLN A 3 10.23 -2.63 19.41
C GLN A 3 9.72 -2.72 17.96
N PRO A 4 9.51 -1.60 17.26
CA PRO A 4 8.99 -1.61 15.90
C PRO A 4 10.07 -2.07 14.90
N ILE A 5 9.70 -3.00 14.00
CA ILE A 5 10.61 -3.55 12.98
C ILE A 5 10.81 -2.58 11.81
N LEU A 6 9.83 -1.72 11.54
CA LEU A 6 9.83 -0.73 10.46
C LEU A 6 9.28 0.61 10.93
N SER A 7 9.87 1.70 10.43
CA SER A 7 9.39 3.07 10.65
C SER A 7 9.08 3.77 9.33
N LEU A 8 7.96 4.50 9.28
CA LEU A 8 7.59 5.32 8.13
C LEU A 8 8.06 6.76 8.38
N ALA A 9 8.93 7.26 7.51
CA ALA A 9 9.30 8.67 7.50
C ALA A 9 8.11 9.54 7.05
N PRO A 10 7.92 10.73 7.63
CA PRO A 10 6.82 11.64 7.29
C PRO A 10 6.85 12.09 5.82
N ASP A 11 5.68 12.39 5.27
CA ASP A 11 5.45 12.73 3.85
C ASP A 11 6.23 13.96 3.39
N GLU A 12 7.34 13.75 2.68
CA GLU A 12 8.03 14.84 1.99
C GLU A 12 7.46 15.12 0.59
N ASN A 13 6.71 14.19 0.00
CA ASN A 13 6.24 14.31 -1.39
C ASN A 13 4.83 13.73 -1.59
N LYS A 14 3.84 14.60 -1.86
CA LYS A 14 2.42 14.25 -2.07
C LYS A 14 2.10 13.95 -3.54
N SER A 15 2.92 13.12 -4.18
CA SER A 15 2.58 12.71 -5.55
C SER A 15 1.38 11.76 -5.53
N LYS A 16 0.41 11.97 -6.44
CA LYS A 16 -0.73 11.05 -6.60
C LYS A 16 -0.37 10.02 -7.67
N ALA A 17 -0.55 8.76 -7.35
CA ALA A 17 -0.34 7.62 -8.23
C ALA A 17 -1.66 6.90 -8.53
N VAL A 18 -1.66 6.10 -9.59
CA VAL A 18 -2.76 5.19 -9.93
C VAL A 18 -2.25 3.76 -9.79
N ALA A 19 -2.77 3.03 -8.80
CA ALA A 19 -2.43 1.63 -8.60
C ALA A 19 -3.16 0.74 -9.61
N ASN A 20 -2.42 -0.04 -10.39
CA ASN A 20 -2.97 -0.97 -11.40
C ASN A 20 -2.60 -2.41 -11.04
N LEU A 21 -3.58 -3.23 -10.68
CA LEU A 21 -3.39 -4.67 -10.45
C LEU A 21 -3.67 -5.43 -11.74
N LEU A 22 -2.61 -5.89 -12.40
CA LEU A 22 -2.69 -6.64 -13.65
C LEU A 22 -2.91 -8.15 -13.40
N PRO A 23 -3.67 -8.86 -14.26
CA PRO A 23 -3.91 -10.30 -14.13
C PRO A 23 -2.74 -11.12 -14.70
N CYS A 24 -1.51 -10.67 -14.45
CA CYS A 24 -0.29 -11.31 -14.93
C CYS A 24 0.91 -10.90 -14.09
N ARG A 25 1.95 -11.72 -14.10
CA ARG A 25 3.24 -11.40 -13.49
C ARG A 25 4.15 -10.72 -14.50
N ILE A 26 4.72 -9.57 -14.12
CA ILE A 26 5.83 -8.93 -14.83
C ILE A 26 7.10 -9.25 -14.03
N HIS A 27 8.13 -9.76 -14.71
CA HIS A 27 9.39 -10.16 -14.04
C HIS A 27 10.35 -8.99 -13.78
N HIS A 28 10.17 -7.89 -14.49
CA HIS A 28 10.97 -6.69 -14.32
C HIS A 28 10.41 -5.84 -13.18
N ASP A 29 11.24 -5.58 -12.18
CA ASP A 29 10.96 -4.68 -11.08
C ASP A 29 11.80 -3.40 -11.25
N GLY A 30 11.15 -2.27 -11.51
CA GLY A 30 11.83 -0.99 -11.71
C GLY A 30 11.05 0.00 -12.55
N PRO A 31 11.56 1.24 -12.69
CA PRO A 31 10.96 2.25 -13.54
C PRO A 31 10.96 1.80 -15.00
N ILE A 32 9.93 2.22 -15.73
CA ILE A 32 9.81 2.03 -17.17
C ILE A 32 9.77 3.38 -17.86
N ASP A 33 10.04 3.41 -19.16
CA ASP A 33 9.74 4.57 -20.00
C ASP A 33 8.30 5.06 -19.78
N PRO A 34 8.00 6.35 -20.05
CA PRO A 34 6.71 6.95 -19.68
C PRO A 34 5.53 6.05 -20.02
N ALA A 35 4.86 5.55 -18.98
CA ALA A 35 3.82 4.53 -19.11
C ALA A 35 2.70 4.97 -20.06
N SER A 36 2.42 6.27 -20.13
CA SER A 36 1.45 6.88 -21.04
C SER A 36 1.65 6.56 -22.52
N THR A 37 2.85 6.15 -22.93
CA THR A 37 3.14 5.74 -24.31
C THR A 37 2.56 4.36 -24.64
N PHE A 38 2.50 3.46 -23.64
CA PHE A 38 2.13 2.05 -23.82
C PHE A 38 0.89 1.63 -23.05
N TRP A 39 0.45 2.46 -22.10
CA TRP A 39 -0.62 2.19 -21.15
C TRP A 39 -1.53 3.41 -21.04
N THR A 40 -2.64 3.35 -21.77
CA THR A 40 -3.67 4.40 -21.81
C THR A 40 -5.06 3.79 -21.58
N PRO A 41 -5.39 3.42 -20.32
CA PRO A 41 -6.73 3.00 -19.96
C PRO A 41 -7.79 4.04 -20.36
N THR A 42 -8.82 3.61 -21.06
CA THR A 42 -10.00 4.43 -21.37
C THR A 42 -11.15 4.06 -20.45
N THR A 43 -11.99 5.02 -20.09
CA THR A 43 -13.23 4.75 -19.36
C THR A 43 -14.33 4.45 -20.37
N THR A 44 -15.01 3.33 -20.18
CA THR A 44 -16.19 2.92 -20.97
C THR A 44 -17.46 3.56 -20.41
N ASP A 45 -18.54 3.51 -21.18
CA ASP A 45 -19.84 4.06 -20.79
C ASP A 45 -20.39 3.44 -19.49
N ASP A 46 -20.05 2.17 -19.23
CA ASP A 46 -20.44 1.43 -18.03
C ASP A 46 -19.57 1.77 -16.79
N GLY A 47 -18.66 2.74 -16.91
CA GLY A 47 -17.74 3.15 -15.84
C GLY A 47 -16.56 2.20 -15.60
N THR A 48 -16.47 1.10 -16.36
CA THR A 48 -15.31 0.20 -16.33
C THR A 48 -14.15 0.78 -17.13
N LYS A 49 -12.92 0.38 -16.81
CA LYS A 49 -11.73 0.76 -17.59
C LYS A 49 -11.44 -0.29 -18.66
N LEU A 50 -11.01 0.13 -19.82
CA LEU A 50 -10.59 -0.73 -20.92
C LEU A 50 -9.14 -0.41 -21.28
N ALA A 51 -8.30 -1.44 -21.38
CA ALA A 51 -6.92 -1.29 -21.82
C ALA A 51 -6.48 -2.54 -22.58
N TYR A 52 -5.38 -2.42 -23.32
CA TYR A 52 -4.73 -3.55 -23.97
C TYR A 52 -3.30 -3.66 -23.45
N PHE A 53 -2.94 -4.83 -22.94
CA PHE A 53 -1.59 -5.12 -22.49
C PHE A 53 -1.03 -6.28 -23.29
N ARG A 54 0.09 -6.06 -23.98
CA ARG A 54 0.73 -7.10 -24.83
C ARG A 54 -0.24 -7.74 -25.84
N GLY A 55 -1.14 -6.93 -26.41
CA GLY A 55 -2.15 -7.39 -27.36
C GLY A 55 -3.37 -8.08 -26.74
N ARG A 56 -3.44 -8.22 -25.41
CA ARG A 56 -4.57 -8.85 -24.70
C ARG A 56 -5.51 -7.78 -24.16
N LYS A 57 -6.82 -7.97 -24.37
CA LYS A 57 -7.87 -7.09 -23.85
C LYS A 57 -8.00 -7.26 -22.34
N LEU A 58 -7.95 -6.16 -21.61
CA LEU A 58 -8.16 -6.11 -20.17
C LEU A 58 -9.38 -5.23 -19.86
N GLN A 59 -10.24 -5.71 -18.94
CA GLN A 59 -11.33 -4.90 -18.39
C GLN A 59 -11.06 -4.65 -16.91
N GLY A 60 -11.03 -3.38 -16.53
CA GLY A 60 -10.62 -2.89 -15.22
C GLY A 60 -11.82 -2.43 -14.41
N LYS A 61 -11.89 -2.88 -13.16
CA LYS A 61 -12.82 -2.36 -12.15
C LYS A 61 -12.09 -1.37 -11.27
N VAL A 62 -12.64 -0.16 -11.13
CA VAL A 62 -12.13 0.83 -10.17
C VAL A 62 -12.64 0.48 -8.78
N VAL A 63 -11.72 0.40 -7.82
CA VAL A 63 -12.00 0.10 -6.42
C VAL A 63 -11.43 1.24 -5.58
N LYS A 64 -12.30 1.94 -4.87
CA LYS A 64 -11.90 3.03 -3.97
C LYS A 64 -11.38 2.46 -2.65
N ILE A 65 -10.41 3.16 -2.08
CA ILE A 65 -9.95 2.86 -0.72
C ILE A 65 -11.03 3.34 0.27
N PRO A 66 -11.37 2.55 1.30
CA PRO A 66 -12.27 2.99 2.36
C PRO A 66 -11.78 4.26 3.04
N GLU A 67 -12.70 5.15 3.45
CA GLU A 67 -12.36 6.46 4.04
C GLU A 67 -11.52 6.37 5.33
N GLN A 68 -11.61 5.25 6.04
CA GLN A 68 -10.82 4.94 7.23
C GLN A 68 -9.37 4.49 6.93
N CYS A 69 -9.00 4.39 5.65
CA CYS A 69 -7.71 3.89 5.21
C CYS A 69 -7.05 4.87 4.25
N ARG A 70 -5.71 4.85 4.22
CA ARG A 70 -4.89 5.65 3.31
C ARG A 70 -4.03 4.73 2.46
N GLY A 71 -4.09 4.88 1.14
CA GLY A 71 -3.22 4.18 0.20
C GLY A 71 -1.89 4.90 0.04
N VAL A 72 -0.78 4.22 0.31
CA VAL A 72 0.58 4.76 0.17
C VAL A 72 1.47 3.79 -0.60
N VAL A 73 2.39 4.34 -1.39
CA VAL A 73 3.52 3.63 -1.99
C VAL A 73 4.74 3.97 -1.15
N VAL A 74 5.45 2.94 -0.69
CA VAL A 74 6.63 3.08 0.17
C VAL A 74 7.84 2.46 -0.48
N GLU A 75 8.99 3.11 -0.31
CA GLU A 75 10.29 2.60 -0.71
C GLU A 75 11.19 2.48 0.54
N ARG A 76 12.02 1.43 0.58
CA ARG A 76 13.00 1.28 1.67
C ARG A 76 14.02 2.42 1.56
N ALA A 77 14.17 3.17 2.64
CA ALA A 77 15.23 4.17 2.72
C ALA A 77 16.59 3.46 2.70
N PRO A 78 17.61 4.04 2.07
CA PRO A 78 18.95 3.48 2.12
C PRO A 78 19.39 3.34 3.58
N GLU A 79 19.89 2.16 3.94
CA GLU A 79 20.43 1.91 5.28
C GLU A 79 21.57 2.89 5.51
N LYS A 80 21.49 3.69 6.57
CA LYS A 80 22.63 4.48 7.01
C LYS A 80 23.64 3.50 7.58
N ASP A 81 24.84 3.48 7.00
CA ASP A 81 25.95 2.72 7.54
C ASP A 81 26.11 3.04 9.05
N PRO A 82 26.20 2.03 9.93
CA PRO A 82 26.33 2.23 11.38
C PRO A 82 27.61 2.97 11.78
N LYS A 83 28.53 3.21 10.84
CA LYS A 83 29.82 3.89 11.09
C LYS A 83 29.76 5.42 11.10
N SER A 84 28.62 6.04 10.79
CA SER A 84 28.51 7.51 10.75
C SER A 84 27.77 8.11 11.94
N ALA A 85 27.33 7.30 12.90
CA ALA A 85 26.71 7.78 14.13
C ALA A 85 27.44 7.15 15.33
N ASN A 86 28.08 8.00 16.12
CA ASN A 86 28.73 7.72 17.42
C ASN A 86 30.24 7.42 17.38
N GLU A 87 31.06 8.45 17.17
CA GLU A 87 32.45 8.47 17.69
C GLU A 87 32.53 9.07 19.11
N ASP A 88 31.44 9.60 19.69
CA ASP A 88 31.54 10.37 20.96
C ASP A 88 30.82 9.80 22.19
N VAL A 89 30.19 8.61 22.14
CA VAL A 89 29.55 8.02 23.35
C VAL A 89 29.62 6.49 23.35
N LEU A 90 30.77 5.92 23.66
CA LEU A 90 30.89 4.49 23.99
C LEU A 90 31.86 4.30 25.17
N GLU A 91 31.45 4.74 26.35
CA GLU A 91 31.87 4.09 27.59
C GLU A 91 30.61 3.58 28.27
N ASP A 92 30.54 2.25 28.43
CA ASP A 92 29.66 1.52 29.37
C ASP A 92 28.31 0.95 28.88
N LEU A 93 28.28 0.21 27.76
CA LEU A 93 27.18 -0.74 27.49
C LEU A 93 27.71 -2.09 26.99
N ASP A 94 27.23 -3.16 27.64
CA ASP A 94 27.52 -4.57 27.38
C ASP A 94 27.58 -4.93 25.88
N ALA A 95 28.67 -5.56 25.47
CA ALA A 95 29.06 -5.83 24.08
C ALA A 95 28.28 -6.95 23.36
N ASP A 96 27.13 -7.41 23.88
CA ASP A 96 26.39 -8.57 23.38
C ASP A 96 24.99 -8.25 22.80
N GLN A 97 24.63 -6.98 22.64
CA GLN A 97 23.41 -6.58 21.91
C GLN A 97 23.81 -5.76 20.68
N GLU A 98 23.82 -6.41 19.50
CA GLU A 98 23.74 -5.67 18.24
C GLU A 98 22.47 -4.81 18.28
N PRO A 99 22.55 -3.49 18.08
CA PRO A 99 21.35 -2.66 18.04
C PRO A 99 20.46 -3.15 16.91
N GLU A 100 19.26 -3.64 17.24
CA GLU A 100 18.25 -4.05 16.27
C GLU A 100 17.98 -2.87 15.32
N GLN A 101 18.46 -2.95 14.09
CA GLN A 101 18.43 -1.84 13.15
C GLN A 101 17.00 -1.71 12.59
N ILE A 102 16.27 -0.70 13.05
CA ILE A 102 14.92 -0.40 12.58
C ILE A 102 14.99 -0.04 11.09
N GLY A 103 14.33 -0.81 10.24
CA GLY A 103 14.24 -0.49 8.81
C GLY A 103 13.44 0.80 8.61
N SER A 104 13.98 1.74 7.85
CA SER A 104 13.31 3.00 7.53
C SER A 104 12.67 2.90 6.13
N MET A 105 11.42 3.36 6.02
CA MET A 105 10.65 3.41 4.78
C MET A 105 10.20 4.85 4.51
N LYS A 106 10.26 5.29 3.26
CA LYS A 106 9.82 6.61 2.81
C LYS A 106 8.58 6.47 1.94
N ILE A 107 7.56 7.30 2.19
CA ILE A 107 6.38 7.39 1.32
C ILE A 107 6.77 8.17 0.06
N THR A 108 6.51 7.59 -1.11
CA THR A 108 6.83 8.18 -2.42
C THR A 108 5.61 8.69 -3.16
N ALA A 109 4.46 8.05 -2.95
CA ALA A 109 3.19 8.44 -3.54
C ALA A 109 2.00 8.02 -2.69
N GLU A 110 0.86 8.65 -2.93
CA GLU A 110 -0.44 8.24 -2.42
C GLU A 110 -1.36 7.83 -3.55
N PHE A 111 -2.34 6.99 -3.25
CA PHE A 111 -3.43 6.68 -4.18
C PHE A 111 -4.74 6.56 -3.39
N ASP A 112 -5.83 7.01 -4.00
CA ASP A 112 -7.17 6.99 -3.38
C ASP A 112 -8.04 5.86 -3.96
N GLU A 113 -7.62 5.31 -5.10
CA GLU A 113 -8.28 4.20 -5.78
C GLU A 113 -7.25 3.30 -6.47
N MET A 114 -7.65 2.06 -6.69
CA MET A 114 -6.91 1.08 -7.48
C MET A 114 -7.79 0.55 -8.62
N VAL A 115 -7.15 0.11 -9.69
CA VAL A 115 -7.83 -0.54 -10.81
C VAL A 115 -7.45 -2.03 -10.82
N VAL A 116 -8.44 -2.89 -10.61
CA VAL A 116 -8.29 -4.34 -10.66
C VAL A 116 -8.64 -4.82 -12.05
N TRP A 117 -7.66 -5.35 -12.78
CA TRP A 117 -7.81 -5.75 -14.18
C TRP A 117 -8.07 -7.24 -14.34
N GLY A 118 -9.11 -7.58 -15.10
CA GLY A 118 -9.41 -8.94 -15.53
C GLY A 118 -9.14 -9.14 -17.03
N HIS A 119 -8.82 -10.38 -17.41
CA HIS A 119 -8.62 -10.74 -18.81
C HIS A 119 -9.98 -10.89 -19.51
N GLU A 120 -10.22 -10.07 -20.55
CA GLU A 120 -11.44 -10.01 -21.36
C GLU A 120 -12.76 -9.75 -20.62
N THR A 121 -12.77 -9.83 -19.30
CA THR A 121 -13.93 -9.73 -18.40
C THR A 121 -13.57 -8.86 -17.21
N VAL A 122 -14.55 -8.16 -16.65
CA VAL A 122 -14.37 -7.37 -15.43
C VAL A 122 -14.15 -8.31 -14.25
N ALA A 123 -13.28 -7.93 -13.31
CA ALA A 123 -13.09 -8.69 -12.08
C ALA A 123 -14.42 -8.89 -11.35
N ASP A 124 -14.75 -10.15 -11.04
CA ASP A 124 -15.96 -10.52 -10.31
C ASP A 124 -15.88 -9.97 -8.88
N ALA A 125 -16.78 -9.06 -8.55
CA ALA A 125 -16.83 -8.41 -7.25
C ALA A 125 -16.99 -9.40 -6.09
N SER A 126 -17.65 -10.53 -6.35
CA SER A 126 -18.00 -11.53 -5.34
C SER A 126 -16.91 -12.57 -5.09
N ALA A 127 -15.90 -12.62 -5.95
CA ALA A 127 -14.83 -13.62 -5.88
C ALA A 127 -13.41 -13.01 -5.87
N ASP A 128 -13.23 -11.81 -6.43
CA ASP A 128 -11.91 -11.18 -6.50
C ASP A 128 -11.40 -10.78 -5.11
N PRO A 129 -10.22 -11.27 -4.68
CA PRO A 129 -9.72 -11.04 -3.33
C PRO A 129 -9.43 -9.58 -3.03
N TYR A 130 -9.03 -8.77 -4.02
CA TYR A 130 -8.70 -7.36 -3.80
C TYR A 130 -9.98 -6.53 -3.67
N VAL A 131 -10.95 -6.77 -4.55
CA VAL A 131 -12.26 -6.11 -4.48
C VAL A 131 -12.94 -6.41 -3.14
N ARG A 132 -12.95 -7.69 -2.73
CA ARG A 132 -13.52 -8.10 -1.44
C ARG A 132 -12.74 -7.57 -0.25
N SER A 133 -11.42 -7.51 -0.35
CA SER A 133 -10.61 -6.99 0.76
C SER A 133 -10.92 -5.53 1.04
N MET A 134 -11.02 -4.71 -0.01
CA MET A 134 -11.36 -3.29 0.13
C MET A 134 -12.83 -3.09 0.55
N GLY A 135 -13.74 -3.91 0.03
CA GLY A 135 -15.18 -3.77 0.28
C GLY A 135 -15.67 -4.38 1.60
N GLU A 136 -15.05 -5.46 2.08
CA GLU A 136 -15.61 -6.28 3.16
C GLU A 136 -14.59 -6.46 4.30
N TRP A 137 -13.37 -6.91 3.98
CA TRP A 137 -12.40 -7.32 4.97
C TRP A 137 -11.97 -6.17 5.89
N LEU A 138 -11.64 -5.00 5.33
CA LEU A 138 -11.20 -3.86 6.14
C LEU A 138 -12.28 -3.37 7.11
N GLN A 139 -13.56 -3.44 6.70
CA GLN A 139 -14.67 -3.09 7.57
C GLN A 139 -14.90 -4.14 8.66
N MET A 140 -14.79 -5.42 8.32
CA MET A 140 -14.89 -6.51 9.28
C MET A 140 -13.75 -6.45 10.32
N ALA A 141 -12.52 -6.22 9.86
CA ALA A 141 -11.35 -6.08 10.71
C ALA A 141 -11.52 -4.91 11.69
N ASP A 142 -12.00 -3.75 11.21
CA ASP A 142 -12.29 -2.60 12.07
C ASP A 142 -13.28 -2.96 13.19
N ARG A 143 -14.39 -3.65 12.86
CA ARG A 143 -15.38 -4.08 13.84
C ARG A 143 -14.84 -5.07 14.88
N ILE A 144 -14.05 -6.04 14.46
CA ILE A 144 -13.47 -7.06 15.36
C ILE A 144 -12.53 -6.42 16.38
N HIS A 145 -11.73 -5.45 15.95
CA HIS A 145 -10.71 -4.82 16.78
C HIS A 145 -11.18 -3.51 17.43
N SER A 146 -12.42 -3.09 17.17
CA SER A 146 -13.03 -1.95 17.86
C SER A 146 -13.29 -2.30 19.33
N TYR A 147 -12.86 -1.42 20.23
CA TYR A 147 -13.21 -1.53 21.64
C TYR A 147 -14.64 -1.05 21.86
N SER A 148 -15.46 -1.84 22.53
CA SER A 148 -16.77 -1.37 22.98
C SER A 148 -16.55 -0.23 23.98
N PRO A 149 -17.16 0.95 23.78
CA PRO A 149 -17.12 1.98 24.80
C PRO A 149 -17.79 1.42 26.05
N LEU A 150 -17.09 1.49 27.19
CA LEU A 150 -17.67 1.19 28.49
C LEU A 150 -18.97 1.98 28.60
N ALA A 151 -20.10 1.28 28.64
CA ALA A 151 -21.38 1.89 28.89
C ALA A 151 -21.25 2.65 30.21
N ASP A 152 -21.36 3.99 30.14
CA ASP A 152 -21.42 4.85 31.31
C ASP A 152 -22.45 4.26 32.26
N THR A 153 -21.95 3.66 33.34
CA THR A 153 -22.76 3.12 34.41
C THR A 153 -23.27 4.32 35.20
N THR A 154 -24.23 5.04 34.60
CA THR A 154 -24.96 6.08 35.31
C THR A 154 -26.02 5.36 36.13
N GLN A 155 -25.61 4.89 37.31
CA GLN A 155 -26.53 4.50 38.37
C GLN A 155 -27.46 5.70 38.66
N LYS A 156 -28.77 5.44 38.65
CA LYS A 156 -29.75 6.26 39.34
C LYS A 156 -30.77 5.37 40.00
#